data_AF-X1AHE9-F1
#
_entry.id   AF-X1AHE9-F1
#
_cell.length_a   1.000
_cell.length_b   1.000
_cell.length_c   1.000
_cell.angle_alpha   90.00
_cell.angle_beta   90.00
_cell.angle_gamma   90.00
#
_symmetry.space_group_name_H-M   'P 1'
#
loop_
_entity.id
_entity.type
_entity.pdbx_description
1 polymer ?
#
loop_
_entity_poly.entity_id
_entity_poly.type
_entity_poly.pdbx_seq_one_letter_code
_entity_poly.pdbx_strand_id
1 'polypeptide(L)'
;MRKKNVFVFGLLICLFLSNYAFYSNFTLSSKINLERNKVDFEAQDSNNISFNPKLAQISGNFSNYNLSVIMDESKSMVEGNLTVDFYNNDNVNFTRIPFHIYLSGMRFITRPGSIVIVNVTDVNNPNISFPFDVYPLSQLIWVNLSETLEPQKRAQFIIQFNATLPDG
;
A
#
# COMPACT_ATOMS: atom_id res chain seq x y z
N MET A 1 -12.34 55.77 -30.91
CA MET A 1 -12.52 54.98 -29.67
C MET A 1 -12.12 53.49 -29.87
N ARG A 2 -10.88 53.20 -30.31
CA ARG A 2 -10.44 51.84 -30.74
C ARG A 2 -9.08 51.38 -30.18
N LYS A 3 -8.46 52.16 -29.28
CA LYS A 3 -7.09 51.88 -28.77
C LYS A 3 -7.04 51.09 -27.45
N LYS A 4 -8.16 50.92 -26.73
CA LYS A 4 -8.19 50.23 -25.42
C LYS A 4 -8.14 48.69 -25.53
N ASN A 5 -8.62 48.12 -26.63
CA ASN A 5 -8.72 46.64 -26.77
C ASN A 5 -7.39 45.98 -27.16
N VAL A 6 -6.47 46.71 -27.79
CA VAL A 6 -5.16 46.17 -28.19
C VAL A 6 -4.27 45.93 -26.97
N PHE A 7 -4.37 46.78 -25.95
CA PHE A 7 -3.58 46.66 -24.72
C PHE A 7 -4.01 45.45 -23.88
N VAL A 8 -5.33 45.18 -23.82
CA VAL A 8 -5.88 44.03 -23.07
C VAL A 8 -5.53 42.71 -23.75
N PHE A 9 -5.56 42.65 -25.09
CA PHE A 9 -5.16 41.46 -25.83
C PHE A 9 -3.67 41.15 -25.71
N GLY A 10 -2.81 42.18 -25.72
CA GLY A 10 -1.37 41.99 -25.49
C GLY A 10 -1.07 41.45 -24.09
N LEU A 11 -1.77 41.93 -23.07
CA LEU A 11 -1.57 41.52 -21.68
C LEU A 11 -2.05 40.07 -21.42
N LEU A 12 -3.14 39.65 -22.06
CA LEU A 12 -3.61 38.25 -22.04
C LEU A 12 -2.61 37.30 -22.71
N ILE A 13 -2.03 37.67 -23.86
CA ILE A 13 -1.01 36.85 -24.55
C ILE A 13 0.24 36.70 -23.68
N CYS A 14 0.68 37.76 -22.99
CA CYS A 14 1.79 37.67 -22.05
C CYS A 14 1.52 36.74 -20.85
N LEU A 15 0.28 36.73 -20.32
CA LEU A 15 -0.12 35.82 -19.23
C LEU A 15 -0.22 34.35 -19.67
N PHE A 16 -0.60 34.08 -20.92
CA PHE A 16 -0.60 32.72 -21.47
C PHE A 16 0.81 32.21 -21.78
N LEU A 17 1.71 33.07 -22.28
CA LEU A 17 3.10 32.71 -22.56
C LEU A 17 3.93 32.50 -21.28
N SER A 18 3.67 33.26 -20.22
CA SER A 18 4.33 33.05 -18.92
C SER A 18 3.92 31.72 -18.26
N ASN A 19 2.68 31.25 -18.48
CA ASN A 19 2.23 29.94 -17.99
C ASN A 19 2.86 28.78 -18.80
N TYR A 20 3.07 28.95 -20.10
CA TYR A 20 3.78 27.94 -20.90
C TYR A 20 5.26 27.81 -20.50
N ALA A 21 5.94 28.93 -20.20
CA ALA A 21 7.33 28.92 -19.76
C ALA A 21 7.54 28.34 -18.34
N PHE A 22 6.50 28.37 -17.49
CA PHE A 22 6.51 27.71 -16.18
C PHE A 22 6.18 26.21 -16.27
N TYR A 23 5.36 25.78 -17.24
CA TYR A 23 5.10 24.35 -17.46
C TYR A 23 6.22 23.62 -18.21
N SER A 24 7.04 24.31 -18.99
CA SER A 24 8.13 23.67 -19.77
C SER A 24 9.45 23.49 -19.02
N ASN A 25 9.56 23.92 -17.75
CA ASN A 25 10.78 23.78 -16.95
C ASN A 25 10.63 22.85 -15.73
N PHE A 26 9.50 22.15 -15.61
CA PHE A 26 9.38 21.02 -14.68
C PHE A 26 9.48 19.68 -15.42
N THR A 27 10.50 19.54 -16.27
CA THR A 27 11.15 18.24 -16.36
C THR A 27 11.85 18.04 -15.02
N LEU A 28 11.14 17.48 -14.04
CA LEU A 28 11.77 16.71 -13.00
C LEU A 28 12.39 15.50 -13.70
N SER A 29 13.51 15.74 -14.36
CA SER A 29 14.54 14.75 -14.56
C SER A 29 15.02 14.42 -13.16
N SER A 30 14.27 13.57 -12.48
CA SER A 30 14.92 12.62 -11.61
C SER A 30 15.75 11.76 -12.56
N LYS A 31 16.96 12.25 -12.91
CA LYS A 31 18.13 11.42 -12.65
C LYS A 31 18.01 11.04 -11.19
N ILE A 32 17.22 10.00 -10.95
CA ILE A 32 17.55 9.03 -9.94
C ILE A 32 18.95 8.64 -10.41
N ASN A 33 19.96 9.31 -9.85
CA ASN A 33 21.18 8.63 -9.57
C ASN A 33 20.69 7.45 -8.74
N LEU A 34 20.37 6.35 -9.42
CA LEU A 34 20.77 5.06 -8.97
C LEU A 34 22.28 5.24 -8.84
N GLU A 35 22.71 5.81 -7.71
CA GLU A 35 23.54 5.02 -6.85
C GLU A 35 22.82 3.67 -6.77
N ARG A 36 23.11 2.82 -7.77
CA ARG A 36 23.66 1.53 -7.46
C ARG A 36 24.74 1.83 -6.42
N ASN A 37 24.31 1.98 -5.17
CA ASN A 37 24.65 0.97 -4.21
C ASN A 37 24.39 -0.35 -4.97
N LYS A 38 25.40 -0.77 -5.72
CA LYS A 38 26.02 -2.03 -5.42
C LYS A 38 26.13 -2.04 -3.89
N VAL A 39 25.01 -2.39 -3.25
CA VAL A 39 25.06 -3.53 -2.39
C VAL A 39 25.53 -4.62 -3.35
N ASP A 40 26.86 -4.62 -3.58
CA ASP A 40 27.57 -5.85 -3.62
C ASP A 40 26.98 -6.52 -2.38
N PHE A 41 26.13 -7.51 -2.61
CA PHE A 41 26.09 -8.62 -1.69
C PHE A 41 27.55 -9.11 -1.71
N GLU A 42 28.43 -8.40 -0.98
CA GLU A 42 29.52 -9.04 -0.30
C GLU A 42 28.79 -10.17 0.38
N ALA A 43 28.98 -11.36 -0.19
CA ALA A 43 28.63 -12.60 0.43
C ALA A 43 29.27 -12.48 1.79
N GLN A 44 28.44 -12.07 2.75
CA GLN A 44 28.85 -11.87 4.11
C GLN A 44 29.44 -13.20 4.48
N ASP A 45 30.73 -13.14 4.79
CA ASP A 45 31.63 -14.25 5.07
C ASP A 45 30.84 -15.46 5.55
N SER A 46 30.91 -16.56 4.79
CA SER A 46 30.12 -17.78 4.90
C SER A 46 30.44 -18.55 6.18
N ASN A 47 30.37 -17.87 7.31
CA ASN A 47 30.36 -18.41 8.65
C ASN A 47 28.94 -18.89 8.94
N ASN A 48 28.61 -20.05 8.37
CA ASN A 48 27.62 -21.01 8.85
C ASN A 48 26.42 -20.44 9.66
N ILE A 49 25.70 -19.46 9.12
CA ILE A 49 24.32 -19.25 9.58
C ILE A 49 23.52 -20.38 8.95
N SER A 50 23.43 -21.48 9.69
CA SER A 50 22.45 -22.54 9.45
C SER A 50 21.06 -21.92 9.54
N PHE A 51 20.59 -21.32 8.44
CA PHE A 51 19.18 -21.07 8.22
C PHE A 51 18.55 -22.44 8.02
N ASN A 52 18.15 -23.05 9.12
CA ASN A 52 17.27 -24.21 9.05
C ASN A 52 15.85 -23.62 9.03
N PRO A 53 15.23 -23.41 7.85
CA PRO A 53 13.87 -22.89 7.81
C PRO A 53 13.00 -23.84 8.65
N LYS A 54 12.24 -23.27 9.58
CA LYS A 54 11.30 -24.05 10.38
C LYS A 54 10.38 -24.77 9.40
N LEU A 55 10.47 -26.10 9.36
CA LEU A 55 9.63 -26.91 8.50
C LEU A 55 8.17 -26.55 8.80
N ALA A 56 7.41 -26.20 7.76
CA ALA A 56 5.99 -26.00 7.88
C ALA A 56 5.37 -27.29 8.43
N GLN A 57 4.75 -27.21 9.62
CA GLN A 57 4.04 -28.37 10.14
C GLN A 57 2.92 -28.71 9.17
N ILE A 58 2.78 -29.99 8.79
CA ILE A 58 1.76 -30.46 7.82
C ILE A 58 0.35 -30.47 8.47
N SER A 59 0.30 -30.37 9.80
CA SER A 59 -0.93 -30.32 10.59
C SER A 59 -0.77 -29.29 11.72
N GLY A 60 -1.83 -28.57 12.04
CA GLY A 60 -1.78 -27.55 13.09
C GLY A 60 -2.86 -26.48 12.94
N ASN A 61 -2.89 -25.57 13.90
CA ASN A 61 -3.69 -24.36 13.84
C ASN A 61 -3.00 -23.37 12.88
N PHE A 62 -3.65 -23.06 11.77
CA PHE A 62 -3.20 -22.02 10.85
C PHE A 62 -4.08 -20.78 10.97
N SER A 63 -3.52 -19.65 10.56
CA SER A 63 -4.31 -18.47 10.25
C SER A 63 -5.19 -18.74 9.03
N ASN A 64 -6.42 -18.24 9.05
CA ASN A 64 -7.36 -18.33 7.95
C ASN A 64 -7.69 -16.92 7.44
N TYR A 65 -7.84 -16.79 6.13
CA TYR A 65 -8.07 -15.53 5.46
C TYR A 65 -9.17 -15.73 4.44
N ASN A 66 -10.25 -14.95 4.57
CA ASN A 66 -11.35 -14.97 3.62
C ASN A 66 -11.46 -13.59 2.95
N LEU A 67 -11.26 -13.56 1.64
CA LEU A 67 -11.33 -12.36 0.83
C LEU A 67 -12.63 -12.34 0.02
N SER A 68 -13.44 -11.32 0.27
CA SER A 68 -14.61 -11.00 -0.57
C SER A 68 -14.33 -9.68 -1.29
N VAL A 69 -14.61 -9.65 -2.60
CA VAL A 69 -14.36 -8.48 -3.44
C VAL A 69 -15.53 -8.23 -4.38
N ILE A 70 -15.79 -6.96 -4.66
CA ILE A 70 -16.76 -6.49 -5.66
C ILE A 70 -15.98 -5.58 -6.61
N MET A 71 -16.01 -5.91 -7.90
CA MET A 71 -15.33 -5.14 -8.94
C MET A 71 -16.32 -4.22 -9.65
N ASP A 72 -15.98 -2.94 -9.74
CA ASP A 72 -16.62 -1.97 -10.62
C ASP A 72 -15.70 -1.70 -11.81
N GLU A 73 -15.96 -2.41 -12.91
CA GLU A 73 -15.19 -2.31 -14.14
C GLU A 73 -15.21 -0.88 -14.71
N SER A 74 -16.35 -0.20 -14.61
CA SER A 74 -16.54 1.15 -15.17
C SER A 74 -15.63 2.19 -14.52
N LYS A 75 -15.27 1.96 -13.25
CA LYS A 75 -14.35 2.81 -12.48
C LYS A 75 -12.95 2.21 -12.36
N SER A 76 -12.74 0.99 -12.84
CA SER A 76 -11.53 0.20 -12.55
C SER A 76 -11.26 0.11 -11.04
N MET A 77 -12.30 -0.11 -10.24
CA MET A 77 -12.21 -0.14 -8.78
C MET A 77 -12.61 -1.51 -8.23
N VAL A 78 -12.04 -1.86 -7.08
CA VAL A 78 -12.39 -3.03 -6.29
C VAL A 78 -12.70 -2.59 -4.87
N GLU A 79 -13.88 -2.92 -4.38
CA GLU A 79 -14.22 -2.85 -2.97
C GLU A 79 -13.99 -4.23 -2.37
N GLY A 80 -13.33 -4.31 -1.22
CA GLY A 80 -12.92 -5.58 -0.65
C GLY A 80 -13.02 -5.63 0.87
N ASN A 81 -13.34 -6.84 1.36
CA ASN A 81 -13.33 -7.19 2.76
C ASN A 81 -12.44 -8.43 2.94
N LEU A 82 -11.36 -8.27 3.70
CA LEU A 82 -10.50 -9.36 4.13
C LEU A 82 -10.84 -9.71 5.58
N THR A 83 -11.53 -10.82 5.79
CA THR A 83 -11.72 -11.39 7.13
C THR A 83 -10.47 -12.17 7.51
N VAL A 84 -9.85 -11.76 8.61
CA VAL A 84 -8.63 -12.33 9.16
C VAL A 84 -8.98 -13.13 10.41
N ASP A 85 -8.57 -14.39 10.45
CA ASP A 85 -8.46 -15.21 11.66
C ASP A 85 -6.99 -15.55 11.84
N PHE A 86 -6.26 -14.70 12.57
CA PHE A 86 -4.83 -14.83 12.75
C PHE A 86 -4.52 -15.70 13.97
N TYR A 87 -3.73 -16.76 13.77
CA TYR A 87 -3.23 -17.62 14.84
C TYR A 87 -1.78 -17.29 15.18
N ASN A 88 -1.52 -16.97 16.44
CA ASN A 88 -0.15 -16.78 16.94
C ASN A 88 0.53 -18.15 17.15
N ASN A 89 1.32 -18.59 16.17
CA ASN A 89 2.12 -19.81 16.25
C ASN A 89 3.54 -19.59 16.80
N ASP A 90 3.86 -18.38 17.22
CA ASP A 90 5.12 -18.03 17.87
C ASP A 90 5.02 -18.14 19.39
N ASN A 91 6.18 -18.21 20.04
CA ASN A 91 6.30 -18.27 21.50
C ASN A 91 6.36 -16.87 22.16
N VAL A 92 6.08 -15.82 21.40
CA VAL A 92 6.08 -14.43 21.85
C VAL A 92 4.68 -13.83 21.73
N ASN A 93 4.44 -12.81 22.54
CA ASN A 93 3.20 -12.05 22.53
C ASN A 93 3.20 -11.02 21.40
N PHE A 94 2.04 -10.78 20.79
CA PHE A 94 1.85 -9.71 19.82
C PHE A 94 0.88 -8.65 20.30
N THR A 95 1.22 -7.39 20.09
CA THR A 95 0.31 -6.24 20.28
C THR A 95 -0.16 -5.66 18.94
N ARG A 96 0.46 -6.08 17.84
CA ARG A 96 0.14 -5.65 16.48
C ARG A 96 0.51 -6.71 15.47
N ILE A 97 -0.22 -6.76 14.35
CA ILE A 97 -0.02 -7.75 13.28
C ILE A 97 0.27 -7.02 11.97
N PRO A 98 1.39 -7.30 11.28
CA PRO A 98 1.70 -6.71 9.99
C PRO A 98 1.03 -7.46 8.84
N PHE A 99 0.57 -6.73 7.84
CA PHE A 99 0.14 -7.28 6.54
C PHE A 99 0.80 -6.53 5.39
N HIS A 100 1.10 -7.26 4.32
CA HIS A 100 1.47 -6.64 3.06
C HIS A 100 0.22 -6.21 2.28
N ILE A 101 0.26 -5.00 1.73
CA ILE A 101 -0.83 -4.40 0.95
C ILE A 101 -0.30 -3.96 -0.42
N TYR A 102 -0.41 -4.84 -1.41
CA TYR A 102 -0.05 -4.53 -2.79
C TYR A 102 -0.97 -5.24 -3.78
N LEU A 103 -1.27 -4.55 -4.88
CA LEU A 103 -1.97 -5.16 -6.02
C LEU A 103 -0.94 -5.96 -6.81
N SER A 104 -0.86 -7.27 -6.53
CA SER A 104 0.09 -8.14 -7.21
C SER A 104 -0.23 -8.26 -8.71
N GLY A 105 0.81 -8.25 -9.55
CA GLY A 105 0.74 -8.88 -10.87
C GLY A 105 0.29 -8.01 -12.04
N MET A 106 0.05 -6.71 -11.86
CA MET A 106 -0.34 -5.83 -12.96
C MET A 106 0.75 -4.79 -13.23
N ARG A 107 1.34 -4.85 -14.43
CA ARG A 107 2.11 -3.72 -14.96
C ARG A 107 1.15 -2.55 -15.18
N PHE A 108 1.67 -1.33 -15.18
CA PHE A 108 0.89 -0.15 -15.52
C PHE A 108 1.63 0.66 -16.58
N ILE A 109 0.89 1.44 -17.34
CA ILE A 109 1.44 2.33 -18.37
C ILE A 109 1.49 3.75 -17.80
N THR A 110 0.35 4.25 -17.33
CA THR A 110 0.21 5.63 -16.85
C THR A 110 -0.35 5.72 -15.43
N ARG A 111 -1.28 4.83 -15.06
CA ARG A 111 -1.97 4.87 -13.78
C ARG A 111 -1.50 3.72 -12.89
N PRO A 112 -0.65 3.97 -11.88
CA PRO A 112 -0.34 2.95 -10.90
C PRO A 112 -1.62 2.58 -10.13
N GLY A 113 -1.73 1.30 -9.79
CA GLY A 113 -2.78 0.84 -8.89
C GLY A 113 -2.54 1.32 -7.46
N SER A 114 -3.59 1.37 -6.66
CA SER A 114 -3.50 1.75 -5.25
C SER A 114 -4.49 0.96 -4.39
N ILE A 115 -4.18 0.82 -3.10
CA ILE A 115 -5.06 0.24 -2.08
C ILE A 115 -5.20 1.28 -0.97
N VAL A 116 -6.44 1.56 -0.60
CA VAL A 116 -6.80 2.44 0.51
C VAL A 116 -7.56 1.60 1.54
N ILE A 117 -7.04 1.56 2.76
CA ILE A 117 -7.69 0.90 3.87
C ILE A 117 -8.77 1.84 4.42
N VAL A 118 -10.02 1.37 4.44
CA VAL A 118 -11.18 2.15 4.86
C VAL A 118 -11.35 2.05 6.37
N ASN A 119 -11.37 0.83 6.91
CA ASN A 119 -11.43 0.57 8.34
C ASN A 119 -10.89 -0.83 8.66
N VAL A 120 -10.68 -1.07 9.95
CA VAL A 120 -10.45 -2.40 10.51
C VAL A 120 -11.39 -2.60 11.68
N THR A 121 -12.20 -3.66 11.68
CA THR A 121 -13.28 -3.86 12.65
C THR A 121 -13.35 -5.29 13.19
N ASP A 122 -14.01 -5.49 14.32
CA ASP A 122 -14.26 -6.83 14.87
C ASP A 122 -15.23 -7.62 13.97
N VAL A 123 -14.98 -8.93 13.84
CA VAL A 123 -15.79 -9.82 12.97
C VAL A 123 -17.25 -9.94 13.45
N ASN A 124 -17.47 -9.90 14.77
CA ASN A 124 -18.79 -10.08 15.38
C ASN A 124 -19.47 -8.74 15.69
N ASN A 125 -18.71 -7.66 15.86
CA ASN A 125 -19.25 -6.34 16.16
C ASN A 125 -18.53 -5.21 15.37
N PRO A 126 -19.08 -4.78 14.22
CA PRO A 126 -18.44 -3.77 13.37
C PRO A 126 -18.31 -2.38 14.00
N ASN A 127 -18.96 -2.13 15.15
CA ASN A 127 -18.78 -0.88 15.90
C ASN A 127 -17.47 -0.85 16.68
N ILE A 128 -16.81 -2.00 16.87
CA ILE A 128 -15.50 -2.09 17.50
C ILE A 128 -14.45 -1.96 16.40
N SER A 129 -13.74 -0.84 16.38
CA SER A 129 -12.66 -0.56 15.44
C SER A 129 -11.29 -0.90 16.04
N PHE A 130 -10.42 -1.51 15.24
CA PHE A 130 -9.01 -1.69 15.56
C PHE A 130 -8.21 -0.51 15.00
N PRO A 131 -7.36 0.16 15.80
CA PRO A 131 -6.44 1.16 15.26
C PRO A 131 -5.46 0.52 14.29
N PHE A 132 -5.08 1.24 13.23
CA PHE A 132 -4.12 0.74 12.25
C PHE A 132 -3.25 1.85 11.68
N ASP A 133 -2.03 1.48 11.29
CA ASP A 133 -1.06 2.37 10.66
C ASP A 133 -0.73 1.86 9.26
N VAL A 134 -0.78 2.75 8.26
CA VAL A 134 -0.47 2.41 6.87
C VAL A 134 0.86 3.03 6.47
N TYR A 135 1.73 2.21 5.89
CA TYR A 135 3.05 2.60 5.37
C TYR A 135 3.11 2.30 3.86
N PRO A 136 2.61 3.22 3.00
CA PRO A 136 2.42 2.94 1.58
C PRO A 136 3.72 2.64 0.83
N LEU A 137 4.81 3.31 1.18
CA LEU A 137 6.13 3.10 0.54
C LEU A 137 6.68 1.70 0.77
N SER A 138 6.38 1.11 1.92
CA SER A 138 6.79 -0.26 2.27
C SER A 138 5.72 -1.29 1.96
N GLN A 139 4.56 -0.87 1.43
CA GLN A 139 3.41 -1.74 1.16
C GLN A 139 2.99 -2.53 2.41
N LEU A 140 2.96 -1.86 3.56
CA LEU A 140 2.66 -2.48 4.85
C LEU A 140 1.50 -1.77 5.55
N ILE A 141 0.70 -2.55 6.26
CA ILE A 141 -0.24 -2.09 7.29
C ILE A 141 0.08 -2.81 8.59
N TRP A 142 0.02 -2.08 9.70
CA TRP A 142 0.04 -2.66 11.05
C TRP A 142 -1.33 -2.51 11.68
N VAL A 143 -1.96 -3.61 12.06
CA VAL A 143 -3.21 -3.60 12.82
C VAL A 143 -2.86 -3.72 14.30
N ASN A 144 -3.24 -2.74 15.09
CA ASN A 144 -3.02 -2.71 16.54
C ASN A 144 -4.16 -3.48 17.23
N LEU A 145 -3.81 -4.44 18.08
CA LEU A 145 -4.76 -5.27 18.80
C LEU A 145 -5.23 -4.56 20.08
N SER A 146 -6.49 -4.72 20.43
CA SER A 146 -7.05 -4.21 21.69
C SER A 146 -6.46 -4.90 22.92
N GLU A 147 -6.05 -6.16 22.75
CA GLU A 147 -5.45 -7.00 23.78
C GLU A 147 -4.19 -7.68 23.26
N THR A 148 -3.29 -8.02 24.17
CA THR A 148 -2.07 -8.77 23.83
C THR A 148 -2.45 -10.18 23.35
N LEU A 149 -2.03 -10.54 22.15
CA LEU A 149 -2.22 -11.87 21.59
C LEU A 149 -1.12 -12.82 22.05
N GLU A 150 -1.45 -13.64 23.02
CA GLU A 150 -0.55 -14.66 23.57
C GLU A 150 -0.26 -15.80 22.56
N PRO A 151 0.82 -16.57 22.77
CA PRO A 151 1.09 -17.80 22.04
C PRO A 151 -0.14 -18.72 22.00
N GLN A 152 -0.36 -19.32 20.84
CA GLN A 152 -1.45 -20.26 20.58
C GLN A 152 -2.87 -19.67 20.71
N LYS A 153 -3.00 -18.35 20.75
CA LYS A 153 -4.29 -17.64 20.71
C LYS A 153 -4.59 -17.10 19.31
N ARG A 154 -5.83 -16.62 19.13
CA ARG A 154 -6.34 -16.08 17.86
C ARG A 154 -6.81 -14.64 18.03
N ALA A 155 -6.61 -13.86 16.98
CA ALA A 155 -7.25 -12.55 16.80
C ALA A 155 -8.07 -12.57 15.52
N GLN A 156 -9.28 -12.01 15.59
CA GLN A 156 -10.22 -11.98 14.47
C GLN A 156 -10.64 -10.55 14.18
N PHE A 157 -10.52 -10.12 12.93
CA PHE A 157 -10.96 -8.80 12.48
C PHE A 157 -11.20 -8.78 10.96
N ILE A 158 -11.88 -7.75 10.49
CA ILE A 158 -12.14 -7.50 9.07
C ILE A 158 -11.37 -6.26 8.66
N ILE A 159 -10.58 -6.35 7.60
CA ILE A 159 -9.96 -5.21 6.92
C ILE A 159 -10.82 -4.87 5.72
N GLN A 160 -11.46 -3.70 5.75
CA GLN A 160 -12.17 -3.16 4.59
C GLN A 160 -11.23 -2.26 3.79
N PHE A 161 -11.21 -2.43 2.48
CA PHE A 161 -10.37 -1.64 1.59
C PHE A 161 -11.06 -1.32 0.27
N ASN A 162 -10.62 -0.23 -0.34
CA ASN A 162 -10.91 0.11 -1.73
C ASN A 162 -9.61 0.09 -2.50
N ALA A 163 -9.62 -0.45 -3.70
CA ALA A 163 -8.47 -0.48 -4.58
C ALA A 163 -8.81 0.10 -5.94
N THR A 164 -7.88 0.87 -6.50
CA THR A 164 -7.92 1.31 -7.89
C THR A 164 -6.98 0.43 -8.69
N LEU A 165 -7.50 -0.21 -9.74
CA LEU A 165 -6.71 -1.07 -10.60
C LEU A 165 -5.79 -0.23 -11.51
N PRO A 166 -4.55 -0.68 -11.73
CA PRO A 166 -3.67 -0.09 -12.72
C PRO A 166 -4.25 -0.22 -14.14
N ASP A 167 -3.75 0.57 -15.07
CA ASP A 167 -4.23 0.65 -16.46
C ASP A 167 -3.56 -0.32 -17.45
N GLY A 168 -2.98 -1.43 -16.96
CA GLY A 168 -2.23 -2.40 -17.77
C GLY A 168 -3.05 -3.53 -18.35
#